data_AF-D0ET79-F1
#
_entry.id   AF-D0ET79-F1
#
_cell.length_a   1.000
_cell.length_b   1.000
_cell.length_c   1.000
_cell.angle_alpha   90.00
_cell.angle_beta   90.00
_cell.angle_gamma   90.00
#
_symmetry.space_group_name_H-M   'P 1'
#
loop_
_entity.id
_entity.type
_entity.pdbx_description
1 polymer ?
#
loop_
_entity_poly.entity_id
_entity_poly.type
_entity_poly.pdbx_seq_one_letter_code
_entity_poly.pdbx_strand_id
1 'polypeptide(L)' 'GLRETYLALGTPGSSVATGVNLMKQSAIAIANDRNGITAGDCTALISEIGTYFDRAAAAVA' A
#
# COMPACT_ATOMS: atom_id res chain seq x y z
N GLY A 1 3.91 13.83 -10.46
CA GLY A 1 5.11 13.43 -11.21
C GLY A 1 5.00 12.00 -11.72
N LEU A 2 4.79 11.04 -10.81
CA LEU A 2 4.87 9.62 -11.16
C LEU A 2 3.80 9.16 -12.15
N ARG A 3 2.55 9.65 -12.01
CA ARG A 3 1.47 9.39 -12.98
C ARG A 3 1.83 9.91 -14.37
N GLU A 4 2.38 11.12 -14.44
CA GLU A 4 2.81 11.73 -15.71
C GLU A 4 3.93 10.91 -16.37
N THR A 5 4.84 10.34 -15.57
CA THR A 5 5.87 9.40 -16.06
C THR A 5 5.26 8.09 -16.59
N TYR A 6 4.30 7.48 -15.88
CA TYR A 6 3.65 6.26 -16.35
C TYR A 6 2.87 6.49 -17.65
N LEU A 7 2.18 7.62 -17.77
CA LEU A 7 1.54 8.03 -19.01
C LEU A 7 2.54 8.19 -20.16
N ALA A 8 3.69 8.85 -19.91
CA ALA A 8 4.72 9.03 -20.91
C ALA A 8 5.37 7.71 -21.38
N LEU A 9 5.45 6.71 -20.50
CA LEU A 9 6.02 5.39 -20.78
C LEU A 9 4.98 4.39 -21.31
N GLY A 10 3.71 4.77 -21.46
CA GLY A 10 2.62 3.87 -21.85
C GLY A 10 2.29 2.79 -20.81
N THR A 11 2.69 3.00 -19.55
CA THR A 11 2.40 2.07 -18.45
C THR A 11 1.00 2.33 -17.90
N PRO A 12 0.12 1.32 -17.79
CA PRO A 12 -1.23 1.52 -17.25
C PRO A 12 -1.19 1.82 -15.75
N GLY A 13 -1.57 3.05 -15.36
CA GLY A 13 -1.64 3.49 -13.96
C GLY A 13 -2.58 2.64 -13.10
N SER A 14 -3.68 2.15 -13.68
CA SER A 14 -4.63 1.24 -13.04
C SER A 14 -4.02 -0.12 -12.64
N SER A 15 -3.12 -0.67 -13.47
CA SER A 15 -2.39 -1.90 -13.14
C SER A 15 -1.39 -1.67 -12.01
N VAL A 16 -0.72 -0.51 -11.99
CA VAL A 16 0.17 -0.11 -10.90
C VAL A 16 -0.61 0.05 -9.60
N ALA A 17 -1.76 0.74 -9.63
CA ALA A 17 -2.64 0.90 -8.47
C ALA A 17 -3.15 -0.45 -7.92
N THR A 18 -3.49 -1.39 -8.81
CA THR A 18 -3.86 -2.77 -8.43
C THR A 18 -2.69 -3.47 -7.73
N GLY A 19 -1.47 -3.33 -8.25
CA GLY A 19 -0.25 -3.84 -7.61
C GLY A 19 -0.02 -3.24 -6.22
N VAL A 20 -0.23 -1.93 -6.05
CA VAL A 20 -0.14 -1.25 -4.76
C VAL A 20 -1.15 -1.82 -3.76
N ASN A 21 -2.38 -2.12 -4.19
CA ASN A 21 -3.39 -2.74 -3.34
C ASN A 21 -3.04 -4.18 -2.93
N LEU A 22 -2.38 -4.95 -3.79
CA LEU A 22 -1.86 -6.28 -3.43
C LEU A 22 -0.71 -6.17 -2.42
N MET A 23 0.21 -5.21 -2.62
CA MET A 23 1.28 -4.93 -1.66
C MET A 23 0.74 -4.51 -0.30
N LYS A 24 -0.31 -3.68 -0.25
CA LYS A 24 -1.01 -3.28 0.99
C LYS A 24 -1.50 -4.50 1.77
N GLN A 25 -2.19 -5.43 1.11
CA GLN A 25 -2.73 -6.63 1.76
C GLN A 25 -1.61 -7.49 2.37
N SER A 26 -0.54 -7.74 1.62
CA SER A 26 0.62 -8.49 2.11
C SER A 26 1.33 -7.78 3.26
N ALA A 27 1.53 -6.46 3.15
CA ALA A 27 2.19 -5.68 4.19
C ALA A 27 1.39 -5.65 5.50
N ILE A 28 0.06 -5.49 5.43
CA ILE A 28 -0.82 -5.55 6.60
C ILE A 28 -0.78 -6.94 7.24
N ALA A 29 -0.79 -8.02 6.44
CA ALA A 29 -0.71 -9.38 6.96
C ALA A 29 0.60 -9.62 7.73
N ILE A 30 1.73 -9.16 7.20
CA ILE A 30 3.04 -9.27 7.84
C ILE A 30 3.11 -8.38 9.10
N ALA A 31 2.68 -7.12 9.01
CA ALA A 31 2.73 -6.18 10.12
C ALA A 31 1.81 -6.55 11.29
N ASN A 32 0.74 -7.31 11.01
CA ASN A 32 -0.18 -7.82 12.02
C ASN A 32 0.20 -9.21 12.55
N ASP A 33 1.31 -9.79 12.07
CA ASP A 33 1.87 -11.00 12.68
C ASP A 33 2.41 -10.67 14.07
N ARG A 34 1.88 -11.35 15.09
CA ARG A 34 2.24 -11.16 16.50
C ARG A 34 3.30 -12.14 16.98
N ASN A 35 3.81 -13.00 16.11
CA ASN A 35 4.86 -13.95 16.45
C ASN A 35 6.15 -13.20 16.82
N GLY A 36 6.63 -13.40 18.05
CA GLY A 36 7.92 -12.84 18.49
C GLY A 36 7.89 -11.36 18.92
N ILE A 37 6.72 -10.74 19.05
CA ILE A 37 6.57 -9.37 19.59
C ILE A 37 5.74 -9.33 20.87
N THR A 38 5.91 -8.27 21.66
CA THR A 38 5.07 -8.03 22.85
C THR A 38 3.63 -7.75 22.40
N ALA A 39 2.66 -8.42 23.02
CA ALA A 39 1.25 -8.24 22.70
C ALA A 39 0.77 -6.82 23.06
N GLY A 40 0.09 -6.17 22.12
CA GLY A 40 -0.47 -4.82 22.29
C GLY A 40 -1.48 -4.49 21.20
N ASP A 41 -2.14 -3.34 21.33
CA ASP A 41 -3.07 -2.82 20.33
C ASP A 41 -2.33 -1.95 19.32
N CYS A 42 -2.13 -2.48 18.11
CA CYS A 42 -1.50 -1.79 16.99
C CYS A 42 -2.51 -1.33 15.93
N THR A 43 -3.82 -1.35 16.20
CA THR A 43 -4.87 -1.05 15.21
C THR A 43 -4.70 0.32 14.55
N ALA A 44 -4.32 1.34 15.31
CA ALA A 44 -4.04 2.68 14.79
C ALA A 44 -2.90 2.69 13.76
N LEU A 45 -1.78 2.01 14.07
CA LEU A 45 -0.62 1.91 13.17
C LEU A 45 -0.96 1.15 11.89
N ILE A 46 -1.70 0.04 12.00
CA ILE A 46 -2.13 -0.74 10.84
C ILE A 46 -3.07 0.09 9.94
N SER A 47 -3.97 0.87 10.53
CA SER A 47 -4.85 1.79 9.79
C SER A 47 -4.06 2.88 9.06
N GLU A 48 -3.04 3.43 9.71
CA GLU A 48 -2.17 4.45 9.13
C GLU A 48 -1.38 3.91 7.93
N ILE A 49 -0.79 2.72 8.07
CA ILE A 49 -0.10 2.01 6.97
C ILE A 49 -1.04 1.84 5.78
N GLY A 50 -2.27 1.36 6.02
CA GLY A 50 -3.28 1.20 4.98
C GLY A 50 -3.57 2.51 4.24
N THR A 51 -3.64 3.62 4.97
CA THR A 51 -3.89 4.96 4.40
C THR A 51 -2.75 5.42 3.49
N TYR A 52 -1.51 5.12 3.83
CA TYR A 52 -0.36 5.45 2.96
C TYR A 52 -0.38 4.69 1.65
N PHE A 53 -0.73 3.40 1.68
CA PHE A 53 -0.90 2.61 0.45
C PHE A 53 -2.06 3.13 -0.41
N ASP A 54 -3.20 3.49 0.20
CA ASP A 54 -4.34 4.03 -0.54
C ASP A 54 -3.99 5.37 -1.21
N ARG A 55 -3.24 6.24 -0.53
CA ARG A 55 -2.72 7.48 -1.11
C ARG A 55 -1.78 7.22 -2.29
N ALA A 56 -0.89 6.22 -2.17
CA ALA A 56 0.02 5.85 -3.24
C ALA A 56 -0.73 5.31 -4.47
N ALA A 57 -1.73 4.43 -4.27
CA ALA A 57 -2.57 3.90 -5.34
C ALA A 57 -3.37 5.02 -6.03
N ALA A 58 -3.97 5.93 -5.26
CA ALA A 58 -4.72 7.06 -5.80
C ALA A 58 -3.85 8.06 -6.58
N ALA A 59 -2.56 8.18 -6.23
CA ALA A 59 -1.63 9.08 -6.92
C ALA A 59 -1.18 8.58 -8.30
N VAL A 60 -1.35 7.28 -8.59
CA VAL A 60 -0.87 6.64 -9.84
C VAL A 60 -1.99 6.08 -10.72
N ALA A 61 -3.19 5.88 -10.17
CA ALA A 61 -4.36 5.40 -10.89
C ALA A 61 -4.79 6.35 -12.02
#